data_AF-T2KKW0-F1
#
_entry.id   AF-T2KKW0-F1
#
_cell.length_a   1.000
_cell.length_b   1.000
_cell.length_c   1.000
_cell.angle_alpha   90.00
_cell.angle_beta   90.00
_cell.angle_gamma   90.00
#
_symmetry.space_group_name_H-M   'P 1'
#
loop_
_entity.id
_entity.type
_entity.pdbx_description
1 polymer ?
#
loop_
_entity_poly.entity_id
_entity_poly.type
_entity_poly.pdbx_seq_one_letter_code
_entity_poly.pdbx_strand_id
1 'polypeptide(L)'
;MSVMNTLKFSLIIVAILLCNACGLKPIASEYTFVKTDVEDVDINQLGDGHVLIYNGANMLHTVDNTARLNVWIDNIPLGQIRPSEYAILNFKPKSYQFKLLHIDFVNMKSEHTVEINNQTKVIMIKPTVTSNKLEITNELPSKFEKFKYAEKR
;
A
#
# COMPACT_ATOMS: atom_id res chain seq x y z
N MET A 1 -7.08 -34.51 -37.87
CA MET A 1 -5.99 -33.57 -37.53
C MET A 1 -4.90 -34.37 -36.83
N SER A 2 -3.66 -34.40 -37.36
CA SER A 2 -2.57 -35.22 -36.79
C SER A 2 -2.27 -34.82 -35.34
N VAL A 3 -2.03 -35.80 -34.47
CA VAL A 3 -1.69 -35.62 -33.03
C VAL A 3 -0.55 -34.60 -32.84
N MET A 4 0.38 -34.54 -33.79
CA MET A 4 1.50 -33.61 -33.78
C MET A 4 1.09 -32.16 -34.06
N ASN A 5 0.01 -31.94 -34.82
CA ASN A 5 -0.53 -30.59 -35.05
C ASN A 5 -1.31 -30.10 -33.84
N THR A 6 -2.08 -30.97 -33.17
CA THR A 6 -2.78 -30.64 -31.92
C THR A 6 -1.79 -30.27 -30.80
N LEU A 7 -0.69 -31.01 -30.66
CA LEU A 7 0.36 -30.71 -29.66
C LEU A 7 1.01 -29.34 -29.89
N LYS A 8 1.30 -28.98 -31.15
CA LYS A 8 1.85 -27.67 -31.53
C LYS A 8 0.89 -26.53 -31.19
N PHE A 9 -0.41 -26.70 -31.46
CA PHE A 9 -1.42 -25.69 -31.10
C PHE A 9 -1.56 -25.53 -29.58
N SER A 10 -1.53 -26.62 -28.81
CA SER A 10 -1.58 -26.55 -27.35
C SER A 10 -0.37 -25.82 -26.76
N LEU A 11 0.83 -26.05 -27.28
CA LEU A 11 2.05 -25.33 -26.87
C LEU A 11 1.96 -23.82 -27.15
N ILE A 12 1.37 -23.43 -28.28
CA ILE A 12 1.16 -22.01 -28.64
C ILE A 12 0.16 -21.36 -27.67
N ILE A 13 -0.94 -22.04 -27.32
CA ILE A 13 -1.93 -21.51 -26.37
C ILE A 13 -1.30 -21.32 -24.98
N VAL A 14 -0.51 -22.29 -24.50
CA VAL A 14 0.20 -22.17 -23.21
C VAL A 14 1.20 -21.02 -23.24
N ALA A 15 1.96 -20.84 -24.32
CA ALA A 15 2.89 -19.72 -24.47
C ALA A 15 2.18 -18.35 -24.44
N ILE A 16 1.02 -18.22 -25.11
CA ILE A 16 0.23 -16.98 -25.10
C ILE A 16 -0.34 -16.69 -23.70
N LEU A 17 -0.76 -17.71 -22.95
CA LEU A 17 -1.25 -17.56 -21.58
C LEU A 17 -0.14 -17.11 -20.62
N LEU A 18 1.09 -17.64 -20.77
CA LEU A 18 2.23 -17.26 -19.94
C LEU A 18 2.72 -15.82 -20.20
N CYS A 19 2.57 -15.30 -21.42
CA CYS A 19 2.95 -13.93 -21.76
C CYS A 19 2.02 -12.84 -21.16
N ASN A 20 0.83 -13.22 -20.66
CA ASN A 20 -0.11 -12.28 -20.03
C ASN A 20 0.01 -12.22 -18.50
N ALA A 21 0.99 -12.92 -17.89
CA ALA A 21 1.27 -12.83 -16.46
C ALA A 21 2.01 -11.52 -16.12
N CYS A 22 1.43 -10.37 -16.47
CA CYS A 22 1.91 -9.09 -16.00
C CYS A 22 1.33 -8.86 -14.60
N GLY A 23 2.08 -9.25 -13.57
CA GLY A 23 1.76 -8.83 -12.20
C GLY A 23 1.75 -7.30 -12.13
N LEU A 24 0.76 -6.73 -11.45
CA LEU A 24 0.74 -5.29 -11.18
C LEU A 24 2.07 -4.88 -10.57
N LYS A 25 2.64 -3.77 -11.04
CA LYS A 25 3.92 -3.27 -10.56
C LYS A 25 3.70 -2.33 -9.36
N PRO A 26 4.68 -2.26 -8.43
CA PRO A 26 4.78 -1.14 -7.51
C PRO A 26 4.76 0.18 -8.30
N ILE A 27 4.14 1.20 -7.73
CA ILE A 27 4.15 2.56 -8.29
C ILE A 27 5.26 3.36 -7.63
N ALA A 28 5.94 4.19 -8.43
CA ALA A 28 6.94 5.12 -7.95
C ALA A 28 6.31 6.20 -7.06
N SER A 29 6.93 6.52 -5.93
CA SER A 29 6.50 7.64 -5.11
C SER A 29 6.86 8.99 -5.75
N GLU A 30 5.86 9.84 -5.94
CA GLU A 30 6.02 11.27 -6.27
C GLU A 30 6.07 12.14 -5.00
N TYR A 31 5.84 11.55 -3.82
CA TYR A 31 5.97 12.26 -2.55
C TYR A 31 7.45 12.43 -2.17
N THR A 32 7.75 13.59 -1.58
CA THR A 32 8.98 13.76 -0.81
C THR A 32 8.72 13.15 0.55
N PHE A 33 9.16 11.91 0.75
CA PHE A 33 9.21 11.32 2.06
C PHE A 33 10.01 12.25 2.97
N VAL A 34 9.39 12.68 4.08
CA VAL A 34 10.13 13.29 5.17
C VAL A 34 10.91 12.13 5.75
N LYS A 35 12.10 11.89 5.20
CA LYS A 35 13.05 10.94 5.74
C LYS A 35 13.57 11.60 7.01
N THR A 36 12.74 11.57 8.05
CA THR A 36 13.17 11.89 9.38
C THR A 36 14.18 10.81 9.72
N ASP A 37 15.41 11.18 10.05
CA ASP A 37 16.45 10.29 10.62
C ASP A 37 16.02 9.82 12.02
N VAL A 38 14.77 9.37 12.14
CA VAL A 38 14.09 9.05 13.37
C VAL A 38 14.05 7.53 13.42
N GLU A 39 15.15 6.98 13.94
CA GLU A 39 15.28 5.56 14.26
C GLU A 39 14.16 5.12 15.23
N ASP A 40 13.62 6.05 16.04
CA ASP A 40 12.53 5.83 17.00
C ASP A 40 11.42 6.89 16.87
N VAL A 41 10.35 6.58 16.13
CA VAL A 41 9.20 7.50 15.99
C VAL A 41 8.40 7.53 17.29
N ASP A 42 8.36 8.69 17.95
CA ASP A 42 7.45 8.96 19.07
C ASP A 42 6.14 9.57 18.55
N ILE A 43 5.00 9.09 19.04
CA ILE A 43 3.68 9.63 18.73
C ILE A 43 3.49 11.11 19.12
N ASN A 44 4.29 11.61 20.07
CA ASN A 44 4.32 13.01 20.44
C ASN A 44 4.97 13.90 19.38
N GLN A 45 5.74 13.32 18.45
CA GLN A 45 6.32 14.02 17.30
C GLN A 45 5.34 14.07 16.10
N LEU A 46 4.20 13.39 16.20
CA LEU A 46 3.15 13.38 15.18
C LEU A 46 2.04 14.39 15.52
N GLY A 47 1.30 14.82 14.50
CA GLY A 47 0.35 15.93 14.58
C GLY A 47 0.90 17.17 13.86
N ASP A 48 0.08 18.23 13.84
CA ASP A 48 0.40 19.50 13.16
C ASP A 48 0.90 19.29 11.71
N GLY A 49 0.25 18.35 11.02
CA GLY A 49 0.57 17.98 9.64
C GLY A 49 1.50 16.77 9.51
N HIS A 50 2.29 16.40 10.52
CA HIS A 50 3.11 15.18 10.48
C HIS A 50 2.24 13.95 10.76
N VAL A 51 1.88 13.23 9.71
CA VAL A 51 0.98 12.07 9.80
C VAL A 51 1.69 10.80 9.37
N LEU A 52 1.65 9.79 10.23
CA LEU A 52 2.14 8.45 9.95
C LEU A 52 1.04 7.63 9.26
N ILE A 53 1.36 7.03 8.12
CA ILE A 53 0.50 6.10 7.40
C ILE A 53 1.17 4.73 7.43
N TYR A 54 0.49 3.70 7.92
CA TYR A 54 1.05 2.35 7.99
C TYR A 54 0.12 1.29 7.43
N ASN A 55 0.69 0.18 6.95
CA ASN A 55 -0.07 -0.99 6.54
C ASN A 55 -0.33 -1.93 7.73
N GLY A 56 -1.58 -2.00 8.16
CA GLY A 56 -2.06 -2.81 9.28
C GLY A 56 -2.47 -4.25 8.93
N ALA A 57 -1.99 -4.80 7.81
CA ALA A 57 -2.18 -6.21 7.48
C ALA A 57 -1.56 -7.12 8.57
N ASN A 58 -2.31 -8.12 9.03
CA ASN A 58 -1.88 -9.03 10.10
C ASN A 58 -0.64 -9.85 9.71
N MET A 59 0.09 -10.33 10.72
CA MET A 59 1.27 -11.23 10.58
C MET A 59 1.04 -12.42 9.64
N LEU A 60 -0.19 -12.94 9.54
CA LEU A 60 -0.53 -14.03 8.62
C LEU A 60 -0.33 -13.64 7.15
N HIS A 61 -0.64 -12.39 6.77
CA HIS A 61 -0.38 -11.84 5.43
C HIS A 61 1.08 -11.44 5.21
N THR A 62 1.88 -11.40 6.27
CA THR A 62 3.31 -11.08 6.19
C THR A 62 4.13 -12.29 5.74
N VAL A 63 3.67 -13.52 6.03
CA VAL A 63 4.37 -14.78 5.70
C VAL A 63 4.32 -15.09 4.20
N ASP A 64 3.22 -14.76 3.53
CA ASP A 64 3.06 -14.98 2.08
C ASP A 64 3.40 -13.74 1.23
N ASN A 65 3.83 -12.65 1.88
CA ASN A 65 4.11 -11.36 1.25
C ASN A 65 2.92 -10.83 0.41
N THR A 66 1.69 -11.20 0.77
CA THR A 66 0.47 -10.65 0.18
C THR A 66 0.14 -9.32 0.86
N ALA A 67 -1.01 -8.70 0.58
CA ALA A 67 -1.45 -7.48 1.25
C ALA A 67 -0.65 -6.19 1.00
N ARG A 68 0.10 -6.11 -0.11
CA ARG A 68 0.79 -4.88 -0.52
C ARG A 68 -0.21 -3.91 -1.14
N LEU A 69 -0.18 -2.65 -0.67
CA LEU A 69 -1.07 -1.61 -1.15
C LEU A 69 -0.30 -0.55 -1.93
N ASN A 70 -0.72 -0.29 -3.16
CA ASN A 70 -0.39 0.94 -3.87
C ASN A 70 -1.34 2.04 -3.39
N VAL A 71 -0.79 3.21 -3.07
CA VAL A 71 -1.51 4.32 -2.44
C VAL A 71 -1.38 5.57 -3.29
N TRP A 72 -2.50 6.25 -3.51
CA TRP A 72 -2.53 7.62 -4.04
C TRP A 72 -3.29 8.51 -3.07
N ILE A 73 -2.89 9.78 -3.03
CA ILE A 73 -3.51 10.82 -2.23
C ILE A 73 -3.73 12.01 -3.16
N ASP A 74 -4.97 12.46 -3.32
CA ASP A 74 -5.36 13.48 -4.31
C ASP A 74 -4.80 13.17 -5.72
N ASN A 75 -4.86 11.89 -6.11
CA ASN A 75 -4.33 11.36 -7.37
C ASN A 75 -2.79 11.41 -7.52
N ILE A 76 -2.05 11.86 -6.50
CA ILE A 76 -0.59 11.83 -6.45
C ILE A 76 -0.15 10.47 -5.88
N PRO A 77 0.73 9.73 -6.57
CA PRO A 77 1.18 8.42 -6.08
C PRO A 77 2.11 8.56 -4.88
N LEU A 78 1.69 8.02 -3.74
CA LEU A 78 2.53 7.88 -2.55
C LEU A 78 3.56 6.76 -2.72
N GLY A 79 3.23 5.73 -3.50
CA GLY A 79 4.06 4.54 -3.64
C GLY A 79 3.34 3.29 -3.14
N GLN A 80 4.13 2.24 -2.91
CA GLN A 80 3.66 1.01 -2.28
C GLN A 80 4.01 0.98 -0.79
N ILE A 81 3.03 0.63 0.05
CA ILE A 81 3.24 0.29 1.46
C ILE A 81 2.97 -1.20 1.67
N ARG A 82 4.02 -1.99 1.95
CA ARG A 82 3.93 -3.43 2.26
C ARG A 82 3.46 -3.65 3.69
N PRO A 83 3.03 -4.88 4.05
CA PRO A 83 2.80 -5.24 5.44
C PRO A 83 4.00 -4.85 6.32
N SER A 84 3.72 -4.29 7.50
CA SER A 84 4.74 -3.80 8.43
C SER A 84 5.63 -2.66 7.89
N GLU A 85 5.21 -1.94 6.84
CA GLU A 85 5.82 -0.68 6.42
C GLU A 85 4.97 0.53 6.86
N TYR A 86 5.64 1.67 7.05
CA TYR A 86 5.00 2.96 7.29
C TYR A 86 5.70 4.09 6.54
N ALA A 87 5.00 5.20 6.31
CA ALA A 87 5.56 6.44 5.80
C ALA A 87 5.06 7.61 6.66
N ILE A 88 5.87 8.67 6.78
CA ILE A 88 5.48 9.91 7.43
C ILE A 88 5.47 11.01 6.36
N LEU A 89 4.35 11.72 6.27
CA LEU A 89 4.14 12.80 5.32
C LEU A 89 3.66 14.06 6.04
N ASN A 90 3.90 15.20 5.41
CA ASN A 90 3.41 16.49 5.86
C ASN A 90 2.13 16.88 5.12
N PHE A 91 1.04 17.01 5.86
CA PHE A 91 -0.27 17.39 5.37
C PHE A 91 -0.62 18.82 5.79
N LYS A 92 -1.37 19.52 4.93
CA LYS A 92 -2.08 20.74 5.32
C LYS A 92 -3.47 20.36 5.81
N PRO A 93 -4.07 21.09 6.76
CA PRO A 93 -5.43 20.77 7.20
C PRO A 93 -6.44 20.91 6.06
N LYS A 94 -7.03 19.79 5.61
CA LYS A 94 -8.11 19.71 4.61
C LYS A 94 -8.59 18.26 4.45
N SER A 95 -9.61 18.10 3.61
CA SER A 95 -10.04 16.83 3.04
C SER A 95 -9.06 16.32 1.98
N TYR A 96 -8.73 15.03 2.04
CA TYR A 96 -7.89 14.33 1.07
C TYR A 96 -8.61 13.10 0.53
N GLN A 97 -8.44 12.84 -0.77
CA GLN A 97 -8.92 11.60 -1.40
C GLN A 97 -7.82 10.56 -1.43
N PHE A 98 -7.98 9.49 -0.67
CA PHE A 98 -7.10 8.33 -0.70
C PHE A 98 -7.65 7.29 -1.67
N LYS A 99 -6.79 6.77 -2.54
CA LYS A 99 -7.07 5.60 -3.36
C LYS A 99 -6.11 4.49 -2.98
N LEU A 100 -6.67 3.31 -2.66
CA LEU A 100 -5.93 2.12 -2.28
C LEU A 100 -6.17 1.03 -3.31
N LEU A 101 -5.09 0.36 -3.74
CA LEU A 101 -5.15 -0.78 -4.65
C LEU A 101 -4.30 -1.93 -4.10
N HIS A 102 -4.91 -3.08 -3.93
CA HIS A 102 -4.16 -4.30 -3.63
C HIS A 102 -3.42 -4.80 -4.88
N ILE A 103 -2.12 -5.05 -4.77
CA ILE A 103 -1.29 -5.40 -5.94
C ILE A 103 -1.67 -6.76 -6.55
N ASP A 104 -1.97 -7.75 -5.72
CA ASP A 104 -2.31 -9.09 -6.22
C ASP A 104 -3.78 -9.20 -6.70
N PHE A 105 -4.59 -8.16 -6.48
CA PHE A 105 -6.02 -8.16 -6.80
C PHE A 105 -6.45 -6.81 -7.39
N VAL A 106 -6.32 -6.67 -8.71
CA VAL A 106 -6.67 -5.46 -9.48
C VAL A 106 -8.09 -4.93 -9.18
N ASN A 107 -9.03 -5.84 -8.89
CA ASN A 107 -10.43 -5.50 -8.61
C ASN A 107 -10.63 -4.97 -7.19
N MET A 108 -9.65 -5.12 -6.31
CA MET A 108 -9.71 -4.68 -4.92
C MET A 108 -9.15 -3.26 -4.79
N LYS A 109 -9.84 -2.34 -5.46
CA LYS A 109 -9.63 -0.89 -5.38
C LYS A 109 -10.68 -0.27 -4.46
N SER A 110 -10.28 0.69 -3.64
CA SER A 110 -11.20 1.49 -2.82
C SER A 110 -10.76 2.95 -2.76
N GLU A 111 -11.72 3.85 -2.66
CA GLU A 111 -11.48 5.29 -2.45
C GLU A 111 -12.06 5.72 -1.10
N HIS A 112 -11.34 6.59 -0.38
CA HIS A 112 -11.67 7.05 0.95
C HIS A 112 -11.45 8.56 1.02
N THR A 113 -12.44 9.32 1.49
CA THR A 113 -12.29 10.75 1.78
C THR A 113 -11.95 10.91 3.25
N VAL A 114 -10.85 11.60 3.55
CA VAL A 114 -10.28 11.68 4.90
C VAL A 114 -10.02 13.15 5.25
N GLU A 115 -10.67 13.64 6.30
CA GLU A 115 -10.38 14.95 6.88
C GLU A 115 -9.13 14.86 7.75
N ILE A 116 -8.05 15.53 7.34
CA ILE A 116 -6.81 15.60 8.11
C ILE A 116 -6.74 16.99 8.75
N ASN A 117 -6.55 17.03 10.07
CA ASN A 117 -6.40 18.26 10.84
C ASN A 117 -5.14 18.20 11.73
N ASN A 118 -4.90 19.25 12.52
CA ASN A 118 -3.71 19.35 13.37
C ASN A 118 -3.60 18.24 14.44
N GLN A 119 -4.70 17.59 14.78
CA GLN A 119 -4.75 16.50 15.76
C GLN A 119 -4.58 15.12 15.12
N THR A 120 -4.63 15.04 13.78
CA THR A 120 -4.43 13.78 13.06
C THR A 120 -2.96 13.38 13.15
N LYS A 121 -2.71 12.19 13.69
CA LYS A 121 -1.36 11.65 13.92
C LYS A 121 -1.09 10.40 13.11
N VAL A 122 -2.04 9.46 13.12
CA VAL A 122 -1.83 8.12 12.55
C VAL A 122 -3.02 7.66 11.73
N ILE A 123 -2.74 7.18 10.52
CA ILE A 123 -3.70 6.57 9.60
C ILE A 123 -3.27 5.11 9.36
N MET A 124 -4.18 4.18 9.63
CA MET A 124 -4.04 2.77 9.26
C MET A 124 -4.63 2.57 7.88
N ILE A 125 -3.92 1.87 7.00
CA ILE A 125 -4.47 1.27 5.79
C ILE A 125 -4.31 -0.24 5.85
N LYS A 126 -5.27 -1.02 5.37
CA LYS A 126 -5.10 -2.47 5.21
C LYS A 126 -6.06 -3.05 4.19
N PRO A 127 -5.70 -4.12 3.50
CA PRO A 127 -6.67 -4.88 2.73
C PRO A 127 -7.62 -5.65 3.65
N THR A 128 -8.81 -5.94 3.13
CA THR A 128 -9.81 -6.83 3.72
C THR A 128 -10.10 -7.97 2.75
N VAL A 129 -11.14 -8.78 3.00
CA VAL A 129 -11.48 -9.92 2.14
C VAL A 129 -11.91 -9.47 0.73
N THR A 130 -12.55 -8.30 0.61
CA THR A 130 -13.15 -7.83 -0.64
C THR A 130 -12.84 -6.38 -1.00
N SER A 131 -12.16 -5.63 -0.13
CA SER A 131 -11.85 -4.21 -0.32
C SER A 131 -10.58 -3.81 0.45
N ASN A 132 -10.40 -2.52 0.70
CA ASN A 132 -9.39 -2.01 1.62
C ASN A 132 -10.06 -1.10 2.65
N LYS A 133 -9.50 -1.07 3.86
CA LYS A 133 -9.90 -0.20 4.96
C LYS A 133 -8.86 0.92 5.11
N LEU A 134 -9.34 2.13 5.40
CA LEU A 134 -8.57 3.24 5.90
C LEU A 134 -9.21 3.75 7.19
N GLU A 135 -8.41 4.01 8.23
CA GLU A 135 -8.91 4.49 9.52
C GLU A 135 -7.91 5.45 10.18
N ILE A 136 -8.39 6.61 10.66
CA ILE A 136 -7.60 7.48 11.54
C ILE A 136 -7.62 6.84 12.93
N THR A 137 -6.46 6.46 13.43
CA THR A 137 -6.30 5.78 14.73
C THR A 137 -5.69 6.69 15.78
N ASN A 138 -4.82 7.61 15.37
CA ASN A 138 -4.03 8.46 16.27
C ASN A 138 -3.23 7.69 17.34
N GLU A 139 -2.98 6.40 17.10
CA GLU A 139 -2.24 5.48 17.95
C GLU A 139 -1.26 4.69 17.08
N LEU A 140 -0.03 4.48 17.56
CA LEU A 140 0.95 3.63 16.86
C LEU A 140 0.47 2.17 16.88
N PRO A 141 0.74 1.38 15.82
CA PRO A 141 0.35 -0.02 15.82
C PRO A 141 1.06 -0.79 16.93
N SER A 142 0.43 -1.87 17.40
CA SER A 142 1.09 -2.79 18.33
C SER A 142 2.38 -3.33 17.73
N LYS A 143 3.44 -3.41 18.53
CA LYS A 143 4.77 -3.87 18.09
C LYS A 143 5.37 -2.99 16.99
N PHE A 144 5.24 -1.67 17.12
CA PHE A 144 5.74 -0.70 16.14
C PHE A 144 7.24 -0.83 15.88
N GLU A 145 8.03 -1.33 16.84
CA GLU A 145 9.45 -1.64 16.67
C GLU A 145 9.76 -2.64 15.54
N LYS A 146 8.74 -3.38 15.05
CA LYS A 146 8.86 -4.30 13.91
C LYS A 146 8.56 -3.65 12.58
N PHE A 147 8.02 -2.43 12.59
CA PHE A 147 7.69 -1.71 11.38
C PHE A 147 8.93 -1.06 10.80
N LYS A 148 8.97 -0.96 9.47
CA LYS A 148 10.07 -0.35 8.73
C LYS A 148 9.58 0.85 7.95
N TYR A 149 10.42 1.87 7.83
CA TYR A 149 10.13 3.00 6.97
C TYR A 149 10.03 2.52 5.50
N ALA A 150 9.00 2.95 4.79
CA ALA A 150 8.77 2.58 3.40
C ALA A 150 9.86 3.18 2.50
N GLU A 151 10.56 2.33 1.77
CA GLU A 151 11.59 2.76 0.83
C GLU A 151 10.96 3.41 -0.41
N LYS A 152 11.62 4.45 -0.93
CA LYS A 152 11.26 5.06 -2.21
C LYS A 152 11.59 4.09 -3.34
N ARG A 153 10.56 3.65 -4.06
CA ARG A 153 10.60 2.69 -5.16
C ARG A 153 9.46 2.98 -6.11
#